data_AF-A0A920FJH5-F1
#
_entry.id   AF-A0A920FJH5-F1
#
_cell.length_a   1.000
_cell.length_b   1.000
_cell.length_c   1.000
_cell.angle_alpha   90.00
_cell.angle_beta   90.00
_cell.angle_gamma   90.00
#
_symmetry.space_group_name_H-M   'P 1'
#
loop_
_entity.id
_entity.type
_entity.pdbx_description
1 polymer ?
#
loop_
_entity_poly.entity_id
_entity_poly.type
_entity_poly.pdbx_seq_one_letter_code
_entity_poly.pdbx_strand_id
1 'polypeptide(L)' 'MASEVPMKRIAEPEEVAYAILFLASEYASYINGINLPVDGGRTKSL' A
#
# COMPACT_ATOMS: atom_id res chain seq x y z
N MET A 1 11.16 -12.91 -5.80
CA MET A 1 9.92 -12.21 -5.39
C MET A 1 9.89 -11.85 -3.91
N ALA A 2 9.64 -12.76 -2.95
CA ALA A 2 9.58 -12.38 -1.53
C ALA A 2 10.92 -11.85 -0.97
N SER A 3 12.05 -12.35 -1.49
CA SER A 3 13.40 -11.92 -1.12
C SER A 3 13.72 -10.45 -1.48
N GLU A 4 13.06 -9.91 -2.50
CA GLU A 4 13.23 -8.54 -2.99
C GLU A 4 12.37 -7.52 -2.24
N VAL A 5 11.36 -7.98 -1.51
CA VAL A 5 10.55 -7.14 -0.61
C VAL A 5 11.34 -6.93 0.70
N PRO A 6 11.52 -5.70 1.19
CA PRO A 6 12.16 -5.45 2.49
C PRO A 6 11.52 -6.20 3.65
N MET A 7 10.19 -6.30 3.69
CA MET A 7 9.45 -7.09 4.68
C MET A 7 9.60 -8.61 4.54
N LYS A 8 10.34 -9.10 3.53
CA LYS A 8 10.66 -10.53 3.31
C LYS A 8 9.46 -11.47 3.16
N ARG A 9 8.31 -10.93 2.76
CA ARG A 9 7.11 -11.69 2.45
C ARG A 9 6.29 -10.99 1.39
N ILE A 10 5.36 -11.73 0.81
CA ILE A 10 4.29 -11.16 0.00
C ILE A 10 3.21 -10.63 0.96
N ALA A 11 2.55 -9.56 0.57
CA ALA A 11 1.42 -9.02 1.32
C ALA A 11 0.23 -9.99 1.23
N GLU A 12 -0.52 -10.11 2.32
CA GLU A 12 -1.83 -10.73 2.28
C GLU A 12 -2.82 -9.80 1.55
N PRO A 13 -3.83 -10.34 0.85
CA PRO A 13 -4.82 -9.54 0.12
C PRO A 13 -5.48 -8.45 0.97
N GLU A 14 -5.72 -8.74 2.26
CA GLU A 14 -6.34 -7.85 3.22
C GLU A 14 -5.51 -6.59 3.47
N GLU A 15 -4.18 -6.67 3.41
CA GLU A 15 -3.30 -5.52 3.65
C GLU A 15 -3.48 -4.46 2.55
N VAL A 16 -3.70 -4.88 1.31
CA VAL A 16 -4.05 -3.97 0.21
C VAL A 16 -5.49 -3.46 0.38
N ALA A 17 -6.42 -4.34 0.76
CA ALA A 17 -7.81 -3.97 0.96
C ALA A 17 -7.99 -2.91 2.06
N TYR A 18 -7.19 -2.95 3.13
CA TYR A 18 -7.25 -1.95 4.20
C TYR A 18 -6.82 -0.56 3.73
N ALA A 19 -5.78 -0.46 2.89
CA ALA A 19 -5.37 0.82 2.31
C ALA A 19 -6.47 1.38 1.40
N ILE A 20 -7.11 0.53 0.59
CA ILE A 20 -8.25 0.91 -0.25
C ILE A 20 -9.42 1.37 0.62
N LEU A 21 -9.75 0.62 1.68
CA LEU A 21 -10.83 0.94 2.60
C LEU A 21 -10.60 2.30 3.27
N PHE A 22 -9.37 2.59 3.69
CA PHE A 22 -9.00 3.90 4.21
C PHE A 22 -9.20 5.01 3.17
N LEU A 23 -8.69 4.84 1.95
CA LEU A 23 -8.84 5.83 0.88
C LEU A 23 -10.30 6.05 0.47
N ALA A 24 -11.14 5.03 0.58
CA ALA A 24 -12.58 5.12 0.30
C ALA A 24 -13.38 5.74 1.46
N SER A 25 -12.79 5.86 2.65
CA SER A 25 -13.45 6.41 3.84
C SER A 25 -13.39 7.94 3.90
N GLU A 26 -14.23 8.53 4.76
CA GLU A 26 -14.24 9.99 5.01
C GLU A 26 -12.90 10.51 5.58
N TYR A 27 -12.10 9.64 6.19
CA TYR A 27 -10.79 9.98 6.75
C TYR A 27 -9.76 10.37 5.69
N ALA A 28 -9.98 9.98 4.44
CA ALA A 28 -9.12 10.33 3.31
C ALA A 28 -9.65 11.49 2.47
N SER A 29 -10.65 12.24 2.95
CA SER A 29 -11.38 13.27 2.19
C SER A 29 -10.52 14.36 1.54
N TYR A 30 -9.29 14.57 2.01
CA TYR A 30 -8.35 15.55 1.44
C TYR A 30 -7.12 14.91 0.76
N ILE A 31 -7.10 13.60 0.59
CA ILE A 31 -6.02 12.87 -0.09
C ILE A 31 -6.45 12.66 -1.54
N ASN A 32 -5.76 13.31 -2.48
CA ASN A 32 -6.00 13.16 -3.91
C ASN A 32 -4.71 13.35 -4.71
N GLY A 33 -4.66 12.79 -5.92
CA GLY A 33 -3.56 13.02 -6.87
C GLY A 33 -2.22 12.36 -6.50
N ILE A 34 -2.23 11.33 -5.64
CA ILE A 34 -1.02 10.65 -5.16
C ILE A 34 -1.05 9.15 -5.48
N ASN A 35 0.14 8.56 -5.59
CA ASN A 35 0.33 7.11 -5.60
C ASN A 35 0.60 6.62 -4.17
N LEU A 36 -0.18 5.64 -3.69
CA LEU A 36 0.03 5.00 -2.38
C LEU A 36 0.48 3.53 -2.59
N PRO A 37 1.79 3.24 -2.59
CA PRO A 37 2.28 1.88 -2.74
C PRO A 37 2.04 1.06 -1.47
N VAL A 38 1.47 -0.14 -1.64
CA VAL A 38 1.25 -1.13 -0.57
C VAL A 38 2.00 -2.40 -0.93
N ASP A 39 3.32 -2.38 -0.78
CA ASP A 39 4.20 -3.41 -1.35
C ASP A 39 5.34 -3.87 -0.43
N GLY A 40 5.23 -3.56 0.87
CA GLY A 40 6.25 -3.91 1.86
C GLY A 40 7.60 -3.23 1.65
N GLY A 41 7.62 -2.08 0.95
CA GLY A 41 8.82 -1.26 0.71
C GLY A 41 9.58 -1.63 -0.56
N ARG A 42 8.96 -2.36 -1.48
CA ARG A 42 9.62 -2.82 -2.71
C ARG A 42 9.88 -1.66 -3.68
N THR A 43 8.97 -0.69 -3.75
CA THR A 43 9.09 0.51 -4.56
C THR A 43 10.07 1.50 -3.93
N LYS A 44 11.17 1.81 -4.64
CA LYS A 44 12.26 2.66 -4.13
C LYS A 44 12.02 4.16 -4.32
N SER A 45 11.18 4.54 -5.28
CA SER A 45 10.88 5.94 -5.64
C SER A 45 9.52 5.99 -6.34
N LEU A 46 8.82 7.12 -6.22
CA LEU A 46 7.45 7.37 -6.69
C LEU A 46 7.41 8.28 -7.92
#